data_AF-A0A949GJQ9-F1
#
_entry.id   AF-A0A949GJQ9-F1
#
_cell.length_a   1.000
_cell.length_b   1.000
_cell.length_c   1.000
_cell.angle_alpha   90.00
_cell.angle_beta   90.00
_cell.angle_gamma   90.00
#
_symmetry.space_group_name_H-M   'P 1'
#
loop_
_entity.id
_entity.type
_entity.pdbx_description
1 polymer ?
#
loop_
_entity_poly.entity_id
_entity_poly.type
_entity_poly.pdbx_seq_one_letter_code
_entity_poly.pdbx_strand_id
1 'polypeptide(L)'
;MKEPLLRVSNLEKKFPIQRGIFKRTVGQIHAVDGISFEIAPGETLGLVGESGCGKSTTARLILRLLDPTSGEIFFDGKEIHAMTREEIRAVRKDMQIVFQDPYASL
;
A
#
# COMPACT_ATOMS: atom_id res chain seq x y z
N MET A 1 15.44 19.66 -8.06
CA MET A 1 15.16 18.63 -7.03
C MET A 1 15.13 17.29 -7.74
N LYS A 2 15.70 16.22 -7.15
CA LYS A 2 15.56 14.87 -7.71
C LYS A 2 14.11 14.43 -7.57
N GLU A 3 13.58 13.80 -8.61
CA GLU A 3 12.26 13.18 -8.56
C GLU A 3 12.28 12.03 -7.53
N PRO A 4 11.24 11.91 -6.66
CA PRO A 4 11.21 10.86 -5.65
C PRO A 4 11.06 9.49 -6.32
N LEU A 5 11.71 8.47 -5.75
CA LEU A 5 11.55 7.08 -6.20
C LEU A 5 10.14 6.57 -5.89
N LEU A 6 9.61 6.93 -4.72
CA LEU A 6 8.23 6.62 -4.33
C LEU A 6 7.54 7.91 -3.88
N ARG A 7 6.33 8.13 -4.39
CA ARG A 7 5.43 9.18 -3.89
C ARG A 7 4.07 8.59 -3.58
N VAL A 8 3.61 8.83 -2.35
CA VAL A 8 2.29 8.43 -1.85
C VAL A 8 1.52 9.69 -1.51
N SER A 9 0.32 9.82 -2.06
CA SER A 9 -0.52 11.01 -1.90
C SER A 9 -1.93 10.64 -1.45
N ASN A 10 -2.33 11.14 -0.27
CA ASN A 10 -3.66 11.00 0.32
C ASN A 10 -4.17 9.55 0.30
N LEU A 11 -3.30 8.60 0.61
CA LEU A 11 -3.59 7.18 0.52
C LEU A 11 -4.57 6.76 1.62
N GLU A 12 -5.68 6.15 1.23
CA GLU A 12 -6.67 5.58 2.15
C GLU A 12 -6.95 4.11 1.85
N LYS A 13 -7.23 3.33 2.89
CA LYS A 13 -7.78 1.99 2.77
C LYS A 13 -8.81 1.70 3.85
N LYS A 14 -10.05 1.52 3.40
CA LYS A 14 -11.21 1.16 4.24
C LYS A 14 -11.59 -0.29 3.99
N PHE A 15 -11.72 -1.07 5.06
CA PHE A 15 -12.22 -2.44 5.01
C PHE A 15 -13.64 -2.51 5.56
N PRO A 16 -14.61 -3.12 4.84
CA PRO A 16 -15.98 -3.22 5.34
C PRO A 16 -16.08 -4.21 6.50
N ILE A 17 -16.80 -3.84 7.54
CA ILE A 17 -17.21 -4.74 8.61
C ILE A 17 -18.57 -5.33 8.21
N GLN A 18 -18.60 -6.64 7.94
CA GLN A 18 -19.82 -7.35 7.55
C GLN A 18 -20.37 -8.18 8.71
N ARG A 19 -21.69 -8.15 8.92
CA ARG A 19 -22.38 -8.97 9.95
C ARG A 19 -23.64 -9.66 9.43
N GLY A 20 -24.01 -10.74 10.11
CA GLY A 20 -25.19 -11.54 9.84
C GLY A 20 -25.05 -12.48 8.64
N ILE A 21 -26.07 -13.34 8.45
CA ILE A 21 -26.10 -14.36 7.39
C ILE A 21 -26.05 -13.72 5.99
N PHE A 22 -26.56 -12.49 5.86
CA PHE A 22 -26.57 -11.72 4.60
C PHE A 22 -25.35 -10.82 4.39
N LYS A 23 -24.29 -10.91 5.21
CA LYS A 23 -23.05 -10.11 5.09
C LYS A 23 -23.28 -8.60 4.89
N ARG A 24 -24.26 -8.01 5.60
CA ARG A 24 -24.54 -6.57 5.48
C ARG A 24 -23.38 -5.78 6.06
N THR A 25 -22.95 -4.73 5.36
CA THR A 25 -21.94 -3.79 5.85
C THR A 25 -22.53 -2.95 6.98
N VAL A 26 -21.95 -3.05 8.16
CA VAL A 26 -22.39 -2.36 9.38
C VAL A 26 -21.37 -1.33 9.89
N GLY A 27 -20.23 -1.20 9.22
CA GLY A 27 -19.18 -0.26 9.56
C GLY A 27 -17.97 -0.42 8.63
N GLN A 28 -16.95 0.40 8.85
CA GLN A 28 -15.68 0.34 8.12
C GLN A 28 -14.50 0.52 9.07
N ILE A 29 -13.42 -0.20 8.81
CA ILE A 29 -12.12 -0.03 9.48
C ILE A 29 -11.24 0.79 8.55
N HIS A 30 -10.77 1.94 9.02
CA HIS A 30 -9.79 2.77 8.33
C HIS A 30 -8.39 2.23 8.65
N ALA A 31 -7.88 1.33 7.80
CA ALA A 31 -6.56 0.74 8.01
C ALA A 31 -5.43 1.68 7.56
N VAL A 32 -5.72 2.58 6.63
CA VAL A 32 -4.88 3.71 6.24
C VAL A 32 -5.80 4.89 6.00
N ASP A 33 -5.46 6.07 6.53
CA ASP A 33 -6.36 7.23 6.56
C ASP A 33 -5.62 8.51 6.11
N GLY A 34 -5.55 8.72 4.79
CA GLY A 34 -5.09 9.98 4.19
C GLY A 34 -3.58 10.23 4.31
N ILE A 35 -2.74 9.19 4.31
CA ILE A 35 -1.29 9.39 4.48
C ILE A 35 -0.63 9.89 3.19
N SER A 36 0.35 10.79 3.35
CA SER A 36 1.14 11.34 2.24
C SER A 36 2.61 11.39 2.62
N PHE A 37 3.50 10.87 1.77
CA PHE A 37 4.95 10.91 1.96
C PHE A 37 5.70 10.60 0.66
N GLU A 38 6.97 10.97 0.63
CA GLU A 38 7.89 10.70 -0.48
C GLU A 38 9.12 9.97 0.03
N ILE A 39 9.75 9.17 -0.84
CA ILE A 39 11.04 8.53 -0.60
C ILE A 39 11.95 8.86 -1.77
N ALA A 40 13.04 9.56 -1.52
CA ALA A 40 14.04 9.90 -2.52
C ALA A 40 14.89 8.67 -2.90
N PRO A 41 15.53 8.67 -4.08
CA PRO A 41 16.49 7.62 -4.44
C PRO A 41 17.63 7.52 -3.42
N GLY A 42 17.82 6.33 -2.83
CA GLY A 42 18.84 6.07 -1.80
C GLY A 42 18.41 6.41 -0.38
N GLU A 43 17.19 6.91 -0.17
CA GLU A 43 16.63 7.17 1.16
C GLU A 43 16.08 5.89 1.79
N THR A 44 16.19 5.80 3.11
CA THR A 44 15.57 4.72 3.91
C THR A 44 14.49 5.30 4.80
N LEU A 45 13.25 4.85 4.61
CA LEU A 45 12.11 5.22 5.45
C LEU A 45 11.78 4.09 6.44
N GLY A 46 11.72 4.43 7.72
CA GLY A 46 11.22 3.53 8.77
C GLY A 46 9.76 3.84 9.12
N LEU A 47 8.87 2.87 8.97
CA LEU A 47 7.47 2.98 9.40
C LEU A 47 7.23 2.16 10.68
N VAL A 48 7.03 2.85 11.80
CA VAL A 48 6.88 2.25 13.14
C VAL A 48 5.52 2.60 13.76
N GLY A 49 5.07 1.80 14.72
CA GLY A 49 3.79 1.99 15.41
C GLY A 49 3.26 0.70 16.02
N GLU A 50 2.17 0.80 16.78
CA GLU A 50 1.55 -0.33 17.50
C GLU A 50 0.99 -1.42 16.57
N SER A 51 0.76 -2.61 17.12
CA SER A 51 0.08 -3.68 16.36
C SER A 51 -1.29 -3.19 15.86
N GLY A 52 -1.60 -3.45 14.59
CA GLY A 52 -2.87 -3.03 13.99
C GLY A 52 -2.95 -1.58 13.47
N CYS A 53 -1.91 -0.75 13.64
CA CYS A 53 -1.96 0.66 13.19
C CYS A 53 -1.84 0.90 11.68
N GLY A 54 -1.86 -0.16 10.85
CA GLY A 54 -1.86 -0.02 9.38
C GLY A 54 -0.53 -0.26 8.65
N LYS A 55 0.60 -0.44 9.34
CA LYS A 55 1.94 -0.60 8.71
C LYS A 55 1.98 -1.63 7.57
N SER A 56 1.55 -2.86 7.85
CA SER A 56 1.53 -3.94 6.85
C SER A 56 0.52 -3.68 5.74
N THR A 57 -0.55 -2.94 6.02
CA THR A 57 -1.52 -2.52 4.99
C THR A 57 -0.88 -1.50 4.05
N THR A 58 -0.21 -0.48 4.58
CA THR A 58 0.53 0.52 3.79
C THR A 58 1.56 -0.14 2.87
N ALA A 59 2.40 -1.04 3.40
CA ALA A 59 3.39 -1.76 2.58
C ALA A 59 2.74 -2.57 1.45
N ARG A 60 1.62 -3.25 1.72
CA ARG A 60 0.88 -4.02 0.70
C ARG A 60 0.21 -3.13 -0.35
N LEU A 61 -0.27 -1.94 0.02
CA LEU A 61 -0.83 -0.97 -0.94
C LEU A 61 0.26 -0.47 -1.89
N ILE A 62 1.45 -0.14 -1.37
CA ILE A 62 2.60 0.32 -2.19
C ILE A 62 2.99 -0.73 -3.24
N LEU A 63 3.01 -2.01 -2.85
CA LEU A 63 3.30 -3.13 -3.75
C LEU A 63 2.12 -3.52 -4.67
N ARG A 64 1.01 -2.78 -4.58
CA ARG A 64 -0.28 -3.09 -5.22
C ARG A 64 -0.77 -4.52 -4.95
N LEU A 65 -0.43 -5.08 -3.79
CA LEU A 65 -0.98 -6.37 -3.31
C LEU A 65 -2.40 -6.18 -2.76
N LEU A 66 -2.76 -4.94 -2.44
CA LEU A 66 -4.11 -4.48 -2.14
C LEU A 66 -4.38 -3.22 -2.97
N ASP A 67 -5.63 -3.03 -3.38
CA ASP A 67 -6.06 -1.77 -3.97
C ASP A 67 -6.46 -0.77 -2.87
N PRO A 68 -6.11 0.51 -3.00
CA PRO A 68 -6.55 1.56 -2.10
C PRO A 68 -8.05 1.80 -2.25
N THR A 69 -8.64 2.43 -1.24
CA THR A 69 -9.98 3.01 -1.37
C THR A 69 -9.91 4.34 -2.12
N SER A 70 -8.87 5.13 -1.88
CA SER A 70 -8.56 6.38 -2.58
C SER A 70 -7.07 6.74 -2.42
N GLY A 71 -6.63 7.75 -3.16
CA GLY A 71 -5.25 8.24 -3.16
C GLY A 71 -4.40 7.60 -4.26
N GLU A 72 -3.19 8.12 -4.40
CA GLU A 72 -2.31 7.81 -5.51
C GLU A 72 -0.96 7.29 -5.01
N ILE A 73 -0.36 6.38 -5.77
CA ILE A 73 0.99 5.87 -5.52
C ILE A 73 1.75 5.91 -6.83
N PHE A 74 2.88 6.60 -6.83
CA PHE A 74 3.83 6.67 -7.94
C PHE A 74 5.13 5.98 -7.56
N PHE A 75 5.65 5.15 -8.46
CA PHE A 75 6.98 4.57 -8.36
C PHE A 75 7.76 4.88 -9.63
N ASP A 76 8.94 5.49 -9.47
CA ASP A 76 9.79 5.94 -10.57
C ASP A 76 9.02 6.78 -11.61
N GLY A 77 8.28 7.78 -11.12
CA GLY A 77 7.46 8.69 -11.93
C GLY A 77 6.16 8.08 -12.50
N LYS A 78 5.90 6.77 -12.31
CA LYS A 78 4.74 6.09 -12.90
C LYS A 78 3.67 5.78 -11.87
N GLU A 79 2.42 6.10 -12.17
CA GLU A 79 1.29 5.80 -11.31
C GLU A 79 0.99 4.30 -11.29
N ILE A 80 1.13 3.67 -10.13
CA ILE A 80 1.08 2.22 -9.95
C ILE A 80 -0.34 1.67 -10.16
N HIS A 81 -1.38 2.43 -9.78
CA HIS A 81 -2.78 1.98 -9.83
C HIS A 81 -3.39 2.02 -11.23
N ALA A 82 -2.88 2.90 -12.10
CA ALA A 82 -3.28 2.99 -13.50
C ALA A 82 -2.64 1.89 -14.38
N MET A 83 -1.60 1.20 -13.90
CA MET A 83 -0.90 0.17 -14.67
C MET A 83 -1.77 -1.06 -14.96
N THR A 84 -1.54 -1.69 -16.11
CA THR A 84 -2.01 -3.03 -16.46
C THR A 84 -1.38 -4.12 -15.58
N ARG A 85 -1.86 -5.35 -15.72
CA ARG A 85 -1.35 -6.49 -14.95
C ARG A 85 0.08 -6.87 -15.36
N GLU A 86 0.43 -6.64 -16.61
CA GLU A 86 1.76 -6.91 -17.16
C GLU A 86 2.76 -5.87 -16.67
N GLU A 87 2.39 -4.59 -16.69
CA GLU A 87 3.21 -3.49 -16.18
C GLU A 87 3.49 -3.62 -14.69
N ILE A 88 2.46 -3.93 -13.87
CA ILE A 88 2.69 -4.09 -12.43
C ILE A 88 3.60 -5.29 -12.12
N ARG A 89 3.51 -6.37 -12.90
CA ARG A 89 4.42 -7.52 -12.73
C ARG A 89 5.86 -7.16 -13.06
N ALA A 90 6.08 -6.27 -14.03
CA ALA A 90 7.41 -5.77 -14.33
C ALA A 90 7.93 -4.92 -13.17
N VAL A 91 7.15 -3.93 -12.72
CA VAL A 91 7.53 -3.01 -11.63
C VAL A 91 7.80 -3.76 -10.31
N ARG A 92 7.03 -4.81 -9.99
CA ARG A 92 7.27 -5.60 -8.77
C ARG A 92 8.63 -6.31 -8.74
N LYS A 93 9.31 -6.49 -9.88
CA LYS A 93 10.69 -7.01 -9.89
C LYS A 93 11.67 -6.01 -9.27
N ASP A 94 11.35 -4.73 -9.33
CA ASP A 94 12.14 -3.64 -8.76
C ASP A 94 11.71 -3.31 -7.30
N MET A 95 10.65 -3.96 -6.80
CA MET A 95 10.12 -3.79 -5.44
C MET A 95 10.16 -5.11 -4.66
N GLN A 96 11.32 -5.43 -4.08
CA GLN A 96 11.50 -6.66 -3.32
C GLN A 96 10.89 -6.55 -1.91
N ILE A 97 10.17 -7.58 -1.46
CA ILE A 97 9.60 -7.66 -0.12
C ILE A 97 10.26 -8.77 0.68
N VAL A 98 10.56 -8.47 1.94
CA VAL A 98 10.95 -9.46 2.95
C VAL A 98 9.85 -9.44 4.01
N PHE A 99 9.17 -10.57 4.20
CA PHE A 99 8.09 -10.70 5.17
C PHE A 99 8.64 -10.98 6.58
N GLN A 100 7.91 -10.51 7.60
CA GLN A 100 8.25 -10.78 9.00
C GLN A 100 8.18 -12.29 9.33
N ASP A 101 7.21 -12.99 8.74
CA ASP A 101 7.13 -14.45 8.79
C ASP A 101 7.63 -15.02 7.45
N PRO A 102 8.73 -15.78 7.43
CA PRO A 102 9.29 -16.36 6.20
C PRO A 102 8.34 -17.36 5.53
N TYR A 103 7.33 -17.88 6.23
CA TYR A 103 6.31 -18.75 5.62
C TYR A 103 5.21 -17.97 4.89
N ALA A 104 5.07 -16.67 5.14
CA ALA A 104 4.06 -15.84 4.47
C ALA A 104 4.41 -15.51 3.00
N SER A 105 5.57 -15.95 2.50
CA SER A 105 6.03 -15.77 1.12
C SER A 105 5.87 -16.99 0.21
N LEU A 106 5.40 -18.14 0.74
CA LEU A 106 5.09 -19.38 0.00
C LEU A 106 3.61 -19.40 -0.43
#